data_AF-A0A382VR81-F1
#
_entry.id   AF-A0A382VR81-F1
#
_cell.length_a   1.000
_cell.length_b   1.000
_cell.length_c   1.000
_cell.angle_alpha   90.00
_cell.angle_beta   90.00
_cell.angle_gamma   90.00
#
_symmetry.space_group_name_H-M   'P 1'
#
loop_
_entity.id
_entity.type
_entity.pdbx_description
1 polymer ?
#
loop_
_entity_poly.entity_id
_entity_poly.type
_entity_poly.pdbx_seq_one_letter_code
_entity_poly.pdbx_strand_id
1 'polypeptide(L)'
;LRLDLHKSNTGKYSLIIDSGKGIYLSEFKLENPKLPPAFAMFLRRHLNNSILKRIELQQGERIIELVFQTKIGEKKLISELHGKGNFILTDSKNKIINSAV
;
A
#
# COMPACT_ATOMS: atom_id res chain seq x y z
N LEU A 1 -6.85 3.55 1.42
CA LEU A 1 -5.54 4.02 0.91
C LEU A 1 -5.55 4.02 -0.62
N ARG A 2 -5.01 5.06 -1.28
CA ARG A 2 -4.84 5.11 -2.74
C ARG A 2 -3.35 5.15 -3.08
N LEU A 3 -2.90 4.24 -3.94
CA LEU A 3 -1.54 4.20 -4.49
C LEU A 3 -1.61 4.45 -5.99
N ASP A 4 -0.95 5.52 -6.42
CA ASP A 4 -0.79 5.85 -7.83
C ASP A 4 0.51 5.19 -8.34
N LEU A 5 0.37 4.17 -9.18
CA LEU A 5 1.47 3.36 -9.70
C LEU A 5 1.67 3.66 -11.19
N HIS A 6 2.91 3.71 -11.65
CA HIS A 6 3.24 3.84 -13.07
C HIS A 6 3.85 2.54 -13.58
N LYS A 7 3.28 1.99 -14.65
CA LYS A 7 3.81 0.83 -15.36
C LYS A 7 4.31 1.27 -16.73
N SER A 8 5.58 0.98 -17.03
CA SER A 8 6.19 1.33 -18.31
C SER A 8 5.34 0.82 -19.49
N ASN A 9 5.23 1.64 -20.54
CA ASN A 9 4.45 1.37 -21.76
C ASN A 9 2.94 1.18 -21.56
N THR A 10 2.41 1.31 -20.35
CA THR A 10 0.97 1.21 -20.06
C THR A 10 0.42 2.46 -19.39
N GLY A 11 1.26 3.19 -18.65
CA GLY A 11 0.90 4.45 -18.01
C GLY A 11 0.53 4.27 -16.54
N LYS A 12 -0.42 5.09 -16.07
CA LYS A 12 -0.75 5.23 -14.66
C LYS A 12 -1.94 4.33 -14.27
N TYR A 13 -1.80 3.61 -13.17
CA TYR A 13 -2.86 2.87 -12.48
C TYR A 13 -3.10 3.49 -11.11
N SER A 14 -4.38 3.60 -10.72
CA SER A 14 -4.76 3.98 -9.36
C SER A 14 -5.29 2.73 -8.64
N LEU A 15 -4.50 2.25 -7.70
CA LEU A 15 -4.82 1.09 -6.87
C LEU A 15 -5.43 1.59 -5.55
N ILE A 16 -6.66 1.19 -5.26
CA ILE A 16 -7.34 1.50 -4.02
C ILE A 16 -7.32 0.25 -3.13
N ILE A 17 -6.88 0.44 -1.90
CA ILE A 17 -6.92 -0.57 -0.84
C ILE A 17 -7.85 -0.02 0.24
N ASP A 18 -9.01 -0.62 0.38
CA ASP A 18 -9.96 -0.34 1.46
C ASP A 18 -9.76 -1.42 2.52
N SER A 19 -9.07 -1.05 3.61
CA SER A 19 -8.80 -1.98 4.70
C SER A 19 -10.13 -2.51 5.25
N GLY A 20 -10.14 -3.79 5.62
CA GLY A 20 -11.37 -4.46 6.05
C GLY A 20 -12.32 -4.87 4.92
N LYS A 21 -12.12 -4.41 3.67
CA LYS A 21 -13.02 -4.72 2.55
C LYS A 21 -12.33 -5.40 1.37
N GLY A 22 -11.33 -4.76 0.76
CA GLY A 22 -10.77 -5.26 -0.49
C GLY A 22 -9.79 -4.33 -1.19
N ILE A 23 -9.30 -4.78 -2.34
CA ILE A 23 -8.37 -4.06 -3.20
C ILE A 23 -8.89 -4.03 -4.63
N TYR A 24 -8.81 -2.88 -5.30
CA TYR A 24 -9.36 -2.68 -6.64
C TYR A 24 -8.58 -1.62 -7.44
N LEU A 25 -8.52 -1.81 -8.76
CA LEU A 25 -8.11 -0.75 -9.68
C LEU A 25 -9.29 0.20 -9.88
N SER A 26 -9.00 1.48 -9.97
CA SER A 26 -10.01 2.53 -10.11
C SER A 26 -9.61 3.56 -11.15
N GLU A 27 -10.55 3.92 -12.01
CA GLU A 27 -10.43 5.05 -12.94
C GLU A 27 -11.04 6.34 -12.35
N PHE A 28 -11.68 6.26 -11.17
CA PHE A 28 -12.31 7.40 -10.53
C PHE A 28 -11.29 8.42 -10.06
N LYS A 29 -11.53 9.69 -10.37
CA LYS A 29 -10.78 10.81 -9.82
C LYS A 29 -11.24 11.07 -8.39
N LEU A 30 -10.57 10.43 -7.43
CA LEU A 30 -10.73 10.74 -6.01
C LEU A 30 -9.97 12.03 -5.67
N GLU A 31 -10.68 13.00 -5.09
CA GLU A 31 -10.03 14.19 -4.54
C GLU A 31 -9.21 13.83 -3.32
N ASN A 32 -7.95 14.28 -3.29
CA ASN A 32 -7.13 14.13 -2.10
C ASN A 32 -7.62 15.11 -1.03
N PRO A 33 -7.70 14.70 0.25
CA PRO A 33 -8.05 15.62 1.32
C PRO A 33 -7.03 16.76 1.41
N LYS A 34 -7.49 17.97 1.76
CA LYS A 34 -6.62 19.16 1.91
C LYS A 34 -5.48 18.91 2.89
N LEU A 35 -5.79 18.26 4.02
CA LEU A 35 -4.79 17.80 4.97
C LEU A 35 -4.62 16.28 4.81
N PRO A 36 -3.44 15.80 4.35
CA PRO A 36 -3.21 14.38 4.23
C PRO A 36 -3.17 13.70 5.62
N PRO A 37 -3.79 12.52 5.79
CA PRO A 37 -3.68 11.75 7.01
C PRO A 37 -2.22 11.46 7.38
N ALA A 38 -1.90 11.41 8.68
CA ALA A 38 -0.55 11.20 9.17
C ALA A 38 0.09 9.93 8.59
N PHE A 39 -0.68 8.83 8.52
CA PHE A 39 -0.21 7.58 7.93
C PHE A 39 0.09 7.70 6.42
N ALA A 40 -0.70 8.47 5.66
CA ALA A 40 -0.42 8.72 4.25
C ALA A 40 0.89 9.52 4.07
N MET A 41 1.15 10.51 4.93
CA MET A 41 2.43 11.22 4.93
C MET A 41 3.60 10.31 5.31
N PHE A 42 3.41 9.43 6.29
CA PHE A 42 4.39 8.43 6.68
C PHE A 42 4.73 7.49 5.51
N LEU A 43 3.73 6.94 4.82
CA LEU A 43 3.96 6.10 3.65
C LEU A 43 4.70 6.85 2.54
N ARG A 44 4.39 8.13 2.28
CA ARG A 44 5.15 8.94 1.30
C ARG A 44 6.63 9.02 1.65
N ARG A 45 7.00 9.14 2.93
CA ARG A 45 8.42 9.18 3.33
C ARG A 45 9.15 7.84 3.09
N HIS A 46 8.43 6.73 3.04
CA HIS A 46 9.04 5.40 2.92
C HIS A 46 8.89 4.75 1.53
N LEU A 47 7.82 5.05 0.80
CA LEU A 47 7.44 4.35 -0.43
C LEU A 47 7.41 5.25 -1.66
N ASN A 48 7.57 6.57 -1.51
CA ASN A 48 7.57 7.44 -2.69
C ASN A 48 8.75 7.10 -3.62
N ASN A 49 8.47 7.02 -4.93
CA ASN A 49 9.41 6.56 -5.96
C ASN A 49 9.95 5.12 -5.77
N SER A 50 9.27 4.29 -4.97
CA SER A 50 9.59 2.86 -4.86
C SER A 50 8.98 2.07 -6.01
N ILE A 51 9.56 0.90 -6.29
CA ILE A 51 9.07 -0.02 -7.32
C ILE A 51 8.28 -1.13 -6.64
N LEU A 52 7.00 -1.26 -6.99
CA LEU A 52 6.20 -2.42 -6.57
C LEU A 52 6.70 -3.67 -7.30
N LYS A 53 7.28 -4.62 -6.55
CA LYS A 53 7.90 -5.84 -7.10
C LYS A 53 6.91 -7.00 -7.15
N ARG A 54 6.12 -7.17 -6.09
CA ARG A 54 5.18 -8.29 -5.93
C ARG A 54 3.94 -7.83 -5.17
N ILE A 55 2.82 -8.48 -5.47
CA ILE A 55 1.58 -8.41 -4.71
C ILE A 55 1.22 -9.86 -4.39
N GLU A 56 1.14 -10.20 -3.12
CA GLU A 56 0.95 -11.57 -2.64
C GLU A 56 -0.26 -11.61 -1.70
N LEU A 57 -1.19 -12.52 -1.96
CA LEU A 57 -2.29 -12.83 -1.04
C LEU A 57 -1.83 -13.96 -0.12
N GLN A 58 -1.95 -13.78 1.19
CA GLN A 58 -1.66 -14.84 2.13
C GLN A 58 -2.68 -15.96 2.00
N GLN A 59 -2.22 -17.20 1.81
CA GLN A 59 -3.10 -18.34 1.55
C GLN A 59 -4.10 -18.55 2.70
N GLY A 60 -5.39 -18.61 2.35
CA GLY A 60 -6.48 -18.82 3.31
C GLY A 60 -6.90 -17.58 4.09
N GLU A 61 -6.18 -16.46 3.96
CA GLU A 61 -6.40 -15.26 4.73
C GLU A 61 -6.75 -14.07 3.83
N ARG A 62 -7.58 -13.15 4.35
CA ARG A 62 -7.85 -11.87 3.67
C ARG A 62 -6.77 -10.84 4.02
N ILE A 63 -5.52 -11.20 3.75
CA ILE A 63 -4.33 -10.37 4.03
C ILE A 63 -3.51 -10.28 2.76
N ILE A 64 -3.23 -9.04 2.33
CA ILE A 64 -2.43 -8.77 1.12
C ILE A 64 -1.11 -8.10 1.48
N GLU A 65 -0.01 -8.59 0.90
CA GLU A 65 1.32 -8.03 1.02
C GLU A 65 1.73 -7.37 -0.30
N LEU A 66 2.02 -6.07 -0.26
CA LEU A 66 2.64 -5.34 -1.37
C LEU A 66 4.12 -5.13 -1.07
N VAL A 67 4.99 -5.74 -1.87
CA VAL A 67 6.45 -5.69 -1.68
C VAL A 67 7.05 -4.58 -2.55
N PHE A 68 7.64 -3.58 -1.92
CA PHE A 68 8.25 -2.43 -2.56
C PHE A 68 9.78 -2.48 -2.46
N GLN A 69 10.45 -2.35 -3.59
CA GLN A 69 11.88 -2.04 -3.63
C GLN A 69 12.08 -0.53 -3.47
N THR A 70 12.71 -0.12 -2.37
CA THR A 70 13.08 1.28 -2.11
C THR A 70 14.58 1.49 -2.27
N LYS A 71 15.04 2.74 -2.15
CA LYS A 71 16.48 3.07 -2.15
C LYS A 71 17.25 2.50 -0.96
N ILE A 72 16.56 2.22 0.15
CA ILE A 72 17.16 1.75 1.42
C ILE A 72 16.85 0.27 1.70
N GLY A 73 16.37 -0.47 0.69
CA GLY A 73 16.01 -1.88 0.81
C GLY A 73 14.52 -2.15 0.56
N GLU A 74 14.13 -3.42 0.67
CA GLU A 74 12.73 -3.84 0.53
C GLU A 74 11.90 -3.40 1.74
N LYS A 75 10.64 -3.03 1.47
CA LYS A 75 9.61 -2.77 2.47
C LYS A 75 8.34 -3.47 2.06
N LYS A 76 7.54 -3.90 3.03
CA LYS A 76 6.27 -4.57 2.79
C LYS A 76 5.14 -3.72 3.36
N LEU A 77 4.16 -3.42 2.55
CA LEU A 77 2.89 -2.87 3.00
C LEU A 77 1.88 -4.00 3.07
N ILE A 78 1.57 -4.42 4.28
CA ILE A 78 0.58 -5.46 4.57
C ILE A 78 -0.75 -4.77 4.83
N SER A 79 -1.83 -5.28 4.26
CA SER A 79 -3.18 -4.81 4.53
C SER A 79 -4.11 -5.96 4.89
N GLU A 80 -4.76 -5.82 6.04
CA GLU A 80 -5.82 -6.73 6.49
C GLU A 80 -7.15 -6.27 5.88
N LEU A 81 -7.77 -7.15 5.09
CA LEU A 81 -8.99 -6.92 4.32
C LEU A 81 -10.22 -7.57 5.01
N HIS A 82 -10.17 -7.69 6.33
CA HIS A 82 -11.25 -8.21 7.17
C HIS A 82 -11.44 -7.38 8.44
N GLY A 83 -12.60 -7.53 9.10
CA GLY A 83 -12.90 -6.84 10.36
C GLY A 83 -12.85 -5.31 10.21
N LYS A 84 -12.19 -4.63 11.16
CA LYS A 84 -11.95 -3.17 11.07
C LYS A 84 -10.90 -2.79 10.03
N GLY A 85 -10.13 -3.77 9.54
CA GLY A 85 -9.01 -3.54 8.65
C GLY A 85 -7.78 -2.99 9.37
N ASN A 86 -6.64 -3.10 8.70
CA ASN A 86 -5.38 -2.54 9.17
C ASN A 86 -4.42 -2.35 7.99
N PHE A 87 -3.51 -1.40 8.13
CA PHE A 87 -2.35 -1.20 7.28
C PHE A 87 -1.09 -1.26 8.12
N ILE A 88 -0.12 -2.07 7.70
CA ILE A 88 1.13 -2.26 8.43
C ILE A 88 2.29 -2.12 7.44
N LEU A 89 3.23 -1.23 7.75
CA LEU A 89 4.49 -1.14 7.01
C LEU A 89 5.59 -1.83 7.79
N THR A 90 6.27 -2.77 7.15
CA THR A 90 7.44 -3.46 7.73
C THR A 90 8.72 -3.19 6.93
N ASP A 91 9.86 -3.46 7.55
CA ASP A 91 11.12 -3.62 6.83
C ASP A 91 11.25 -5.02 6.19
N SER A 92 12.40 -5.31 5.59
CA SER A 92 12.72 -6.59 4.95
C SER A 92 12.84 -7.77 5.92
N LYS A 93 12.96 -7.52 7.23
CA LYS A 93 13.01 -8.54 8.29
C LYS A 93 11.65 -8.71 8.98
N ASN A 94 10.58 -8.21 8.37
CA ASN A 94 9.21 -8.18 8.92
C ASN A 94 9.11 -7.43 10.26
N LYS A 95 10.05 -6.52 10.59
CA LYS A 95 9.90 -5.65 11.75
C LYS A 95 8.93 -4.52 11.41
N ILE A 96 7.91 -4.35 12.23
CA ILE A 96 6.93 -3.27 12.08
C ILE A 96 7.62 -1.92 12.24
N ILE A 97 7.43 -1.05 11.25
CA ILE A 97 7.88 0.35 11.28
C ILE A 97 6.75 1.23 11.78
N ASN A 98 5.53 1.03 11.27
CA ASN A 98 4.32 1.73 11.71
C ASN A 98 3.06 1.01 11.20
N SER A 99 1.91 1.31 11.80
CA SER A 99 0.60 0.78 11.40
C SER A 99 -0.51 1.83 11.54
N ALA A 100 -1.61 1.63 10.83
CA ALA A 100 -2.84 2.40 10.98
C ALA A 100 -4.06 1.52 10.72
N VAL A 101 -5.00 1.55 11.67
CA VAL A 101 -6.32 0.93 11.57
C VAL A 101 -7.25 1.85 10.79
#